data_AF-A0A935W2X3-F1
#
_entry.id   AF-A0A935W2X3-F1
#
_cell.length_a   1.000
_cell.length_b   1.000
_cell.length_c   1.000
_cell.angle_alpha   90.00
_cell.angle_beta   90.00
_cell.angle_gamma   90.00
#
_symmetry.space_group_name_H-M   'P 1'
#
loop_
_entity.id
_entity.type
_entity.pdbx_description
1 polymer ?
#
loop_
_entity_poly.entity_id
_entity_poly.type
_entity_poly.pdbx_seq_one_letter_code
_entity_poly.pdbx_strand_id
1 'polypeptide(L)'
;MTFPSQATTTRNPRALFLVTVLAALISPVGWLAPRAAEAGAVIDSDGDLVPDQFDNCSTLANGPNQTSNQVDSDLDGYGNRCDTDYDQSCTTTVADFGAFLATFGTNSLGESDHDGSGTVTTSDFAVFLTRFSNPPGAPGPSGLVCASCSSGVPCTP
;
A
#
# COMPACT_ATOMS: atom_id res chain seq x y z
N MET A 1 39.14 24.49 -45.76
CA MET A 1 37.86 23.86 -45.40
C MET A 1 37.05 23.74 -46.68
N THR A 2 36.85 22.51 -47.11
CA THR A 2 36.35 22.10 -48.43
C THR A 2 34.82 22.07 -48.43
N PHE A 3 34.16 22.62 -49.44
CA PHE A 3 32.80 22.24 -49.82
C PHE A 3 32.90 21.29 -51.02
N PRO A 4 32.07 20.23 -51.17
CA PRO A 4 30.82 20.46 -51.93
C PRO A 4 29.62 19.51 -51.67
N SER A 5 28.45 20.06 -52.05
CA SER A 5 27.37 19.50 -52.87
C SER A 5 26.71 18.16 -52.51
N GLN A 6 25.41 18.25 -52.19
CA GLN A 6 24.43 17.17 -52.14
C GLN A 6 24.29 16.49 -53.51
N ALA A 7 24.35 15.16 -53.55
CA ALA A 7 24.10 14.34 -54.73
C ALA A 7 22.63 13.88 -54.77
N THR A 8 21.89 14.40 -55.74
CA THR A 8 20.51 13.98 -56.09
C THR A 8 20.54 12.57 -56.67
N THR A 9 20.07 11.58 -55.92
CA THR A 9 19.83 10.22 -56.45
C THR A 9 18.44 10.15 -57.10
N THR A 10 18.43 9.88 -58.40
CA THR A 10 17.26 9.66 -59.24
C THR A 10 16.61 8.31 -58.94
N ARG A 11 15.32 8.27 -58.57
CA ARG A 11 14.53 7.02 -58.48
C ARG A 11 13.96 6.66 -59.86
N ASN A 12 14.26 5.46 -60.34
CA ASN A 12 13.72 4.91 -61.58
C ASN A 12 12.44 4.08 -61.29
N PRO A 13 11.26 4.43 -61.84
CA PRO A 13 9.98 3.85 -61.41
C PRO A 13 9.50 2.72 -62.35
N ARG A 14 10.25 1.61 -62.48
CA ARG A 14 9.83 0.48 -63.35
C ARG A 14 10.32 -0.90 -62.89
N ALA A 15 9.96 -1.33 -61.68
CA ALA A 15 10.07 -2.73 -61.28
C ALA A 15 8.81 -3.14 -60.50
N LEU A 16 7.72 -3.31 -61.25
CA LEU A 16 6.41 -3.72 -60.77
C LEU A 16 6.09 -5.08 -61.41
N PHE A 17 5.57 -6.00 -60.59
CA PHE A 17 5.00 -7.33 -60.91
C PHE A 17 5.96 -8.47 -61.25
N LEU A 18 6.12 -9.43 -60.32
CA LEU A 18 6.06 -10.90 -60.52
C LEU A 18 6.70 -11.66 -59.34
N VAL A 19 5.97 -11.87 -58.25
CA VAL A 19 6.11 -13.10 -57.44
C VAL A 19 4.75 -13.44 -56.84
N THR A 20 4.02 -14.33 -57.51
CA THR A 20 2.86 -15.03 -56.98
C THR A 20 3.28 -16.43 -56.53
N VAL A 21 2.70 -16.90 -55.42
CA VAL A 21 2.60 -18.32 -55.00
C VAL A 21 3.84 -18.96 -54.38
N LEU A 22 4.06 -18.79 -53.07
CA LEU A 22 4.54 -19.84 -52.16
C LEU A 22 4.46 -19.37 -50.69
N ALA A 23 3.40 -19.73 -49.95
CA ALA A 23 3.36 -19.89 -48.49
C ALA A 23 1.90 -19.94 -47.98
N ALA A 24 1.13 -20.92 -48.46
CA ALA A 24 -0.12 -21.31 -47.82
C ALA A 24 0.16 -22.41 -46.77
N LEU A 25 0.92 -22.11 -45.70
CA LEU A 25 1.17 -23.03 -44.58
C LEU A 25 1.53 -22.30 -43.26
N ILE A 26 0.85 -21.21 -42.92
CA ILE A 26 0.92 -20.66 -41.56
C ILE A 26 -0.50 -20.41 -41.10
N SER A 27 -0.97 -21.29 -40.22
CA SER A 27 -2.30 -21.34 -39.64
C SER A 27 -2.83 -19.95 -39.26
N PRO A 28 -4.12 -19.63 -39.49
CA PRO A 28 -4.76 -18.59 -38.73
C PRO A 28 -5.12 -19.22 -37.38
N VAL A 29 -4.12 -19.59 -36.58
CA VAL A 29 -4.34 -19.59 -35.13
C VAL A 29 -4.45 -18.11 -34.82
N GLY A 30 -5.68 -17.62 -34.95
CA GLY A 30 -6.07 -16.29 -34.54
C GLY A 30 -5.41 -16.05 -33.21
N TRP A 31 -4.57 -15.02 -33.19
CA TRP A 31 -3.76 -14.67 -32.05
C TRP A 31 -4.67 -14.71 -30.83
N LEU A 32 -4.45 -15.70 -29.97
CA LEU A 32 -4.83 -15.61 -28.58
C LEU A 32 -3.96 -14.49 -28.03
N ALA A 33 -4.31 -13.24 -28.32
CA ALA A 33 -3.90 -12.14 -27.48
C ALA A 33 -4.34 -12.58 -26.08
N PRO A 34 -3.42 -12.74 -25.11
CA PRO A 34 -3.85 -12.94 -23.75
C PRO A 34 -4.77 -11.75 -23.46
N ARG A 35 -6.05 -12.02 -23.19
CA ARG A 35 -6.87 -11.02 -22.54
C ARG A 35 -6.14 -10.79 -21.23
N ALA A 36 -5.59 -9.60 -21.04
CA ALA A 36 -5.26 -9.16 -19.71
C ALA A 36 -6.53 -9.40 -18.90
N ALA A 37 -6.43 -10.27 -17.90
CA ALA A 37 -7.46 -10.29 -16.90
C ALA A 37 -7.29 -8.96 -16.17
N GLU A 38 -8.05 -7.93 -16.55
CA GLU A 38 -8.40 -6.86 -15.62
C GLU A 38 -9.29 -7.49 -14.55
N ALA A 39 -8.71 -8.36 -13.71
CA ALA A 39 -9.12 -8.39 -12.32
C ALA A 39 -8.90 -6.95 -11.86
N GLY A 40 -10.00 -6.23 -11.56
CA GLY A 40 -9.90 -4.84 -11.14
C GLY A 40 -8.77 -4.71 -10.14
N ALA A 41 -7.82 -3.81 -10.41
CA ALA A 41 -6.69 -3.61 -9.52
C ALA A 41 -7.28 -3.33 -8.13
N VAL A 42 -6.96 -4.20 -7.18
CA VAL A 42 -7.35 -3.98 -5.80
C VAL A 42 -6.56 -2.76 -5.33
N ILE A 43 -7.26 -1.77 -4.79
CA ILE A 43 -6.63 -0.52 -4.36
C ILE A 43 -5.77 -0.83 -3.13
N ASP A 44 -4.55 -0.31 -3.14
CA ASP A 44 -3.58 -0.30 -2.05
C ASP A 44 -3.06 1.15 -2.02
N SER A 45 -3.64 1.94 -1.13
CA SER A 45 -3.51 3.39 -1.10
C SER A 45 -2.18 3.86 -0.51
N ASP A 46 -1.58 3.08 0.37
CA ASP A 46 -0.31 3.41 1.02
C ASP A 46 0.90 2.60 0.52
N GLY A 47 0.65 1.62 -0.36
CA GLY A 47 1.66 0.89 -1.11
C GLY A 47 2.39 -0.15 -0.28
N ASP A 48 1.73 -0.73 0.73
CA ASP A 48 2.35 -1.63 1.68
C ASP A 48 2.16 -3.13 1.35
N LEU A 49 1.54 -3.42 0.21
CA LEU A 49 1.19 -4.75 -0.30
C LEU A 49 -0.02 -5.39 0.39
N VAL A 50 -0.80 -4.62 1.17
CA VAL A 50 -2.09 -5.02 1.71
C VAL A 50 -3.19 -4.22 1.01
N PRO A 51 -4.13 -4.87 0.33
CA PRO A 51 -5.32 -4.21 -0.17
C PRO A 51 -6.06 -3.37 0.86
N ASP A 52 -6.52 -2.17 0.50
CA ASP A 52 -7.24 -1.25 1.40
C ASP A 52 -8.36 -1.96 2.18
N GLN A 53 -9.16 -2.81 1.51
CA GLN A 53 -10.29 -3.52 2.13
C GLN A 53 -9.91 -4.61 3.15
N PHE A 54 -8.62 -4.94 3.26
CA PHE A 54 -8.06 -5.92 4.18
C PHE A 54 -6.98 -5.32 5.08
N ASP A 55 -6.75 -4.01 4.97
CA ASP A 55 -5.68 -3.31 5.65
C ASP A 55 -6.20 -2.71 6.96
N ASN A 56 -5.63 -3.11 8.10
CA ASN A 56 -5.97 -2.53 9.39
C ASN A 56 -5.45 -1.09 9.57
N CYS A 57 -4.73 -0.56 8.59
CA CYS A 57 -4.12 0.76 8.60
C CYS A 57 -4.00 1.41 7.21
N SER A 58 -5.11 1.48 6.46
CA SER A 58 -5.22 1.78 5.01
C SER A 58 -4.63 3.09 4.45
N THR A 59 -3.92 3.87 5.25
CA THR A 59 -3.28 5.12 4.85
C THR A 59 -1.84 5.26 5.37
N LEU A 60 -1.36 4.31 6.17
CA LEU A 60 -0.04 4.33 6.80
C LEU A 60 0.58 2.93 6.73
N ALA A 61 1.45 2.76 5.73
CA ALA A 61 2.07 1.48 5.42
C ALA A 61 2.57 0.71 6.66
N ASN A 62 1.97 -0.45 6.90
CA ASN A 62 2.31 -1.38 7.96
C ASN A 62 2.34 -2.84 7.49
N GLY A 63 2.38 -3.11 6.20
CA GLY A 63 2.34 -4.43 5.57
C GLY A 63 3.58 -5.32 5.72
N PRO A 64 3.68 -6.40 4.91
CA PRO A 64 4.67 -7.47 5.07
C PRO A 64 6.14 -7.06 4.97
N ASN A 65 6.43 -5.88 4.41
CA ASN A 65 7.80 -5.36 4.28
C ASN A 65 8.17 -4.39 5.40
N GLN A 66 7.26 -4.14 6.33
CA GLN A 66 7.41 -3.24 7.46
C GLN A 66 7.51 -4.07 8.74
N THR A 67 8.23 -3.57 9.74
CA THR A 67 8.37 -4.23 11.05
C THR A 67 7.05 -4.34 11.80
N SER A 68 6.14 -3.39 11.59
CA SER A 68 4.79 -3.39 12.13
C SER A 68 3.87 -4.46 11.55
N ASN A 69 4.15 -5.03 10.36
CA ASN A 69 3.51 -6.19 9.74
C ASN A 69 2.03 -6.50 10.12
N GLN A 70 1.12 -5.55 9.91
CA GLN A 70 -0.32 -5.63 10.21
C GLN A 70 -0.62 -6.03 11.66
N VAL A 71 0.28 -5.73 12.59
CA VAL A 71 0.09 -6.00 14.03
C VAL A 71 -1.04 -5.11 14.55
N ASP A 72 -1.94 -5.76 15.27
CA ASP A 72 -3.10 -5.25 16.01
C ASP A 72 -3.12 -6.11 17.29
N SER A 73 -2.70 -5.54 18.41
CA SER A 73 -2.39 -6.28 19.65
C SER A 73 -3.58 -6.35 20.59
N ASP A 74 -4.51 -5.40 20.51
CA ASP A 74 -5.77 -5.37 21.26
C ASP A 74 -6.95 -5.98 20.48
N LEU A 75 -6.74 -6.30 19.19
CA LEU A 75 -7.64 -6.98 18.29
C LEU A 75 -8.93 -6.19 18.07
N ASP A 76 -8.84 -4.87 17.95
CA ASP A 76 -9.98 -4.02 17.70
C ASP A 76 -10.18 -3.68 16.21
N GLY A 77 -9.24 -4.10 15.36
CA GLY A 77 -9.26 -3.98 13.91
C GLY A 77 -8.52 -2.76 13.37
N TYR A 78 -7.90 -1.96 14.23
CA TYR A 78 -6.94 -0.94 13.85
C TYR A 78 -5.52 -1.46 14.13
N GLY A 79 -4.63 -1.31 13.15
CA GLY A 79 -3.24 -1.71 13.37
C GLY A 79 -2.55 -0.74 14.32
N ASN A 80 -1.64 -1.23 15.17
CA ASN A 80 -0.83 -0.41 16.10
C ASN A 80 -0.22 0.81 15.39
N ARG A 81 0.11 0.70 14.10
CA ARG A 81 0.70 1.79 13.30
C ARG A 81 -0.18 3.04 13.19
N CYS A 82 -1.50 2.92 13.32
CA CYS A 82 -2.45 4.02 13.29
C CYS A 82 -3.43 4.00 14.45
N ASP A 83 -3.27 3.09 15.41
CA ASP A 83 -4.01 3.13 16.66
C ASP A 83 -3.23 3.91 17.73
N THR A 84 -3.91 4.87 18.34
CA THR A 84 -3.38 5.67 19.46
C THR A 84 -4.45 5.88 20.54
N ASP A 85 -5.53 5.09 20.50
CA ASP A 85 -6.71 5.10 21.36
C ASP A 85 -6.66 3.89 22.30
N TYR A 86 -5.70 3.87 23.22
CA TYR A 86 -5.37 2.69 24.03
C TYR A 86 -6.42 2.37 25.11
N ASP A 87 -7.40 3.25 25.30
CA ASP A 87 -8.55 3.02 26.19
C ASP A 87 -9.85 2.71 25.44
N GLN A 88 -9.78 2.51 24.12
CA GLN A 88 -10.89 2.30 23.18
C GLN A 88 -12.04 3.30 23.41
N SER A 89 -11.71 4.59 23.54
CA SER A 89 -12.70 5.67 23.70
C SER A 89 -13.16 6.28 22.38
N CYS A 90 -12.65 5.77 21.25
CA CYS A 90 -12.75 6.32 19.90
C CYS A 90 -11.96 7.62 19.71
N THR A 91 -11.13 8.02 20.67
CA THR A 91 -10.47 9.33 20.64
C THR A 91 -9.09 9.32 21.25
N THR A 92 -8.10 9.87 20.53
CA THR A 92 -6.76 10.11 21.06
C THR A 92 -6.76 11.35 21.95
N THR A 93 -6.61 11.15 23.26
CA THR A 93 -6.65 12.19 24.28
C THR A 93 -5.44 12.14 25.21
N VAL A 94 -5.51 12.92 26.30
CA VAL A 94 -4.49 12.90 27.37
C VAL A 94 -4.53 11.61 28.19
N ALA A 95 -5.64 10.86 28.18
CA ALA A 95 -5.71 9.55 28.81
C ALA A 95 -4.76 8.57 28.10
N ASP A 96 -4.81 8.56 26.77
CA ASP A 96 -3.93 7.76 25.91
C ASP A 96 -2.47 8.16 26.05
N PHE A 97 -2.19 9.46 26.17
CA PHE A 97 -0.84 9.91 26.45
C PHE A 97 -0.32 9.34 27.79
N GLY A 98 -1.18 9.27 28.81
CA GLY A 98 -0.84 8.62 30.07
C GLY A 98 -0.52 7.14 29.91
N ALA A 99 -1.26 6.42 29.07
CA ALA A 99 -1.00 5.01 28.75
C ALA A 99 0.30 4.82 27.96
N PHE A 100 0.57 5.65 26.94
CA PHE A 100 1.83 5.65 26.20
C PHE A 100 3.05 5.87 27.11
N LEU A 101 2.96 6.84 28.03
CA LEU A 101 4.06 7.10 28.97
C LEU A 101 4.33 5.93 29.93
N ALA A 102 3.34 5.09 30.20
CA ALA A 102 3.50 3.92 31.06
C ALA A 102 4.38 2.83 30.41
N THR A 103 4.46 2.79 29.08
CA THR A 103 5.23 1.79 28.32
C THR A 103 6.50 2.37 27.69
N PHE A 104 6.70 3.69 27.72
CA PHE A 104 7.87 4.35 27.13
C PHE A 104 9.21 3.81 27.67
N GLY A 105 10.12 3.48 26.75
CA GLY A 105 11.43 2.90 27.04
C GLY A 105 11.41 1.42 27.41
N THR A 106 10.24 0.76 27.34
CA THR A 106 10.10 -0.68 27.59
C THR A 106 10.03 -1.46 26.29
N ASN A 107 10.24 -2.77 26.37
CA ASN A 107 10.01 -3.73 25.30
C ASN A 107 8.59 -4.32 25.35
N SER A 108 7.61 -3.55 25.83
CA SER A 108 6.21 -3.97 25.86
C SER A 108 5.65 -3.89 24.44
N LEU A 109 5.54 -5.05 23.78
CA LEU A 109 5.03 -5.22 22.40
C LEU A 109 3.51 -5.04 22.27
N GLY A 110 2.90 -4.20 23.11
CA GLY A 110 1.48 -3.86 22.99
C GLY A 110 1.27 -2.74 21.97
N GLU A 111 0.07 -2.16 21.97
CA GLU A 111 -0.33 -1.10 21.04
C GLU A 111 0.66 0.05 20.89
N SER A 112 1.34 0.45 21.97
CA SER A 112 2.26 1.58 21.96
C SER A 112 3.56 1.40 21.14
N ASP A 113 3.88 0.19 20.68
CA ASP A 113 4.97 -0.08 19.72
C ASP A 113 4.43 0.07 18.29
N HIS A 114 4.19 1.32 17.88
CA HIS A 114 3.53 1.64 16.62
C HIS A 114 4.38 1.33 15.39
N ASP A 115 5.71 1.42 15.50
CA ASP A 115 6.61 1.09 14.38
C ASP A 115 7.04 -0.38 14.36
N GLY A 116 6.66 -1.17 15.37
CA GLY A 116 6.96 -2.60 15.49
C GLY A 116 8.45 -2.88 15.69
N SER A 117 9.23 -1.91 16.18
CA SER A 117 10.67 -2.06 16.40
C SER A 117 11.01 -2.90 17.63
N GLY A 118 10.01 -3.24 18.44
CA GLY A 118 10.15 -4.07 19.63
C GLY A 118 10.50 -3.30 20.90
N THR A 119 10.46 -1.95 20.85
CA THR A 119 10.71 -1.07 22.00
C THR A 119 9.97 0.24 21.79
N VAL A 120 9.24 0.69 22.81
CA VAL A 120 8.52 1.96 22.75
C VAL A 120 9.50 3.12 22.92
N THR A 121 9.70 3.90 21.86
CA THR A 121 10.68 5.00 21.81
C THR A 121 10.06 6.31 21.30
N THR A 122 10.90 7.29 20.97
CA THR A 122 10.47 8.53 20.34
C THR A 122 9.91 8.33 18.93
N SER A 123 10.26 7.23 18.24
CA SER A 123 9.68 6.90 16.93
C SER A 123 8.18 6.63 17.06
N ASP A 124 7.78 5.86 18.08
CA ASP A 124 6.38 5.60 18.39
C ASP A 124 5.65 6.85 18.84
N PHE A 125 6.33 7.71 19.61
CA PHE A 125 5.76 9.00 20.00
C PHE A 125 5.49 9.90 18.78
N ALA A 126 6.29 9.81 17.71
CA ALA A 126 6.04 10.56 16.49
C ALA A 126 4.73 10.13 15.83
N VAL A 127 4.39 8.84 15.86
CA VAL A 127 3.09 8.31 15.41
C VAL A 127 1.97 8.83 16.32
N PHE A 128 2.12 8.71 17.65
CA PHE A 128 1.14 9.23 18.62
C PHE A 128 0.80 10.71 18.39
N LEU A 129 1.85 11.53 18.21
CA LEU A 129 1.71 12.97 18.04
C LEU A 129 0.91 13.35 16.79
N THR A 130 0.95 12.54 15.73
CA THR A 130 0.19 12.82 14.49
C THR A 130 -1.32 12.81 14.72
N ARG A 131 -1.80 12.02 15.69
CA ARG A 131 -3.22 11.93 16.06
C ARG A 131 -3.58 12.90 17.17
N PHE A 132 -2.73 12.99 18.20
CA PHE A 132 -2.95 13.89 19.32
C PHE A 132 -3.00 15.38 18.92
N SER A 133 -2.24 15.77 17.89
CA SER A 133 -2.20 17.17 17.41
C SER A 133 -3.37 17.57 16.49
N ASN A 134 -4.26 16.66 16.14
CA ASN A 134 -5.46 16.92 15.33
C ASN A 134 -6.76 16.52 16.06
N PRO A 135 -7.18 17.29 17.08
CA PRO A 135 -8.24 16.85 18.00
C PRO A 135 -9.68 16.92 17.43
N PRO A 136 -10.54 15.93 17.78
CA PRO A 136 -10.15 14.68 18.43
C PRO A 136 -9.43 13.78 17.42
N GLY A 137 -8.22 13.33 17.77
CA GLY A 137 -7.56 12.25 17.05
C GLY A 137 -8.41 10.99 17.20
N ALA A 138 -8.29 10.05 16.27
CA ALA A 138 -8.99 8.78 16.30
C ALA A 138 -8.06 7.71 15.69
N PRO A 139 -8.29 6.41 15.94
CA PRO A 139 -7.52 5.34 15.31
C PRO A 139 -7.85 5.22 13.81
N GLY A 140 -7.00 4.49 13.06
CA GLY A 140 -7.26 4.16 11.65
C GLY A 140 -6.99 5.30 10.64
N PRO A 141 -7.67 5.38 9.50
CA PRO A 141 -8.71 4.46 9.05
C PRO A 141 -8.19 3.03 8.91
N SER A 142 -9.08 2.08 9.17
CA SER A 142 -8.93 0.66 8.85
C SER A 142 -9.94 0.34 7.76
N GLY A 143 -9.58 -0.53 6.82
CA GLY A 143 -10.51 -1.07 5.84
C GLY A 143 -11.20 -2.36 6.29
N LEU A 144 -10.88 -2.86 7.48
CA LEU A 144 -11.57 -4.02 8.05
C LEU A 144 -12.99 -3.63 8.48
N VAL A 145 -13.98 -4.39 8.02
CA VAL A 145 -15.41 -4.15 8.35
C VAL A 145 -15.74 -4.32 9.82
N CYS A 146 -14.89 -5.01 10.56
CA CYS A 146 -15.07 -5.24 11.98
C CYS A 146 -14.43 -4.13 12.82
N ALA A 147 -13.56 -3.28 12.25
CA ALA A 147 -12.77 -2.33 12.99
C ALA A 147 -13.67 -1.43 13.83
N SER A 148 -13.48 -1.47 15.15
CA SER A 148 -14.38 -0.77 16.06
C SER A 148 -13.65 -0.36 17.33
N CYS A 149 -13.79 0.92 17.65
CA CYS A 149 -13.37 1.50 18.91
C CYS A 149 -14.29 1.11 20.10
N SER A 150 -15.02 -0.01 20.02
CA SER A 150 -15.90 -0.50 21.08
C SER A 150 -15.54 -1.94 21.41
N SER A 151 -14.84 -2.11 22.53
CA SER A 151 -14.37 -3.39 23.04
C SER A 151 -15.54 -4.34 23.28
N GLY A 152 -15.83 -5.21 22.33
CA GLY A 152 -16.93 -6.16 22.44
C GLY A 152 -16.86 -7.31 21.46
N VAL A 153 -16.26 -7.10 20.29
CA VAL A 153 -16.03 -8.15 19.29
C VAL A 153 -14.58 -8.03 18.80
N PRO A 154 -13.71 -9.00 19.11
CA PRO A 154 -12.38 -9.04 18.54
C PRO A 154 -12.43 -9.07 17.01
N CYS A 155 -11.68 -8.19 16.38
CA CYS A 155 -11.35 -8.21 14.97
C CYS A 155 -10.28 -9.26 14.72
N THR A 156 -10.71 -10.51 14.62
CA THR A 156 -9.85 -11.57 14.12
C THR A 156 -10.16 -11.81 12.64
N PRO A 157 -9.17 -11.79 11.73
CA PRO A 157 -9.36 -12.13 10.32
C PRO A 157 -9.89 -13.55 10.10
#